data_AF-C4ICR5-F1
#
_entry.id   AF-C4ICR5-F1
#
_cell.length_a   1.000
_cell.length_b   1.000
_cell.length_c   1.000
_cell.angle_alpha   90.00
_cell.angle_beta   90.00
_cell.angle_gamma   90.00
#
_symmetry.space_group_name_H-M   'P 1'
#
loop_
_entity.id
_entity.type
_entity.pdbx_description
1 polymer ?
#
loop_
_entity_poly.entity_id
_entity_poly.type
_entity_poly.pdbx_seq_one_letter_code
_entity_poly.pdbx_strand_id
1 'polypeptide(L)'
;SNKFLKGSFQAISVLNGMVLGTIVAAFMGKVDFSLIQNAKWISFIHPFNFGFPKFDLGSIFMMTFVMLVVMIESTATFLGIGRVCEKEITQKDIVRGIRAEGIATILGGIFNSFPYTTFNQNLGLLALSKVKSRFVVVASGIILVSLGLIPKFAALATIIPQPVIGGATTIMFAMVAVAGIQMLSKVDFNKNSNMLVVACSIGVGLGITVVPNILDNTPTIFKEIFGSGIVSASIVAVLLNAFLNYGNIEENV
;
A
#
# COMPACT_ATOMS: atom_id res chain seq x y z
N SER A 1 -7.02 -6.80 20.78
CA SER A 1 -8.20 -6.47 19.96
C SER A 1 -8.76 -7.70 19.24
N ASN A 2 -8.05 -8.29 18.25
CA ASN A 2 -8.56 -9.42 17.46
C ASN A 2 -9.04 -10.68 18.22
N LYS A 3 -8.47 -10.98 19.40
CA LYS A 3 -8.88 -12.15 20.21
C LYS A 3 -10.18 -11.92 20.99
N PHE A 4 -10.52 -10.66 21.30
CA PHE A 4 -11.58 -10.32 22.25
C PHE A 4 -12.72 -9.49 21.64
N LEU A 5 -12.48 -8.77 20.54
CA LEU A 5 -13.48 -7.98 19.84
C LEU A 5 -14.01 -8.76 18.62
N LYS A 6 -15.33 -8.80 18.46
CA LYS A 6 -16.02 -9.45 17.31
C LYS A 6 -16.61 -8.39 16.37
N GLY A 7 -16.74 -8.74 15.09
CA GLY A 7 -17.40 -7.90 14.09
C GLY A 7 -16.61 -6.64 13.74
N SER A 8 -17.27 -5.49 13.63
CA SER A 8 -16.67 -4.22 13.17
C SER A 8 -15.49 -3.73 14.02
N PHE A 9 -15.47 -4.02 15.32
CA PHE A 9 -14.36 -3.67 16.21
C PHE A 9 -13.08 -4.47 15.94
N GLN A 10 -13.21 -5.65 15.33
CA GLN A 10 -12.07 -6.47 14.91
C GLN A 10 -11.36 -5.87 13.71
N ALA A 11 -12.12 -5.33 12.75
CA ALA A 11 -11.55 -4.70 11.56
C ALA A 11 -10.86 -3.37 11.84
N ILE A 12 -11.25 -2.69 12.93
CA ILE A 12 -10.64 -1.45 13.40
C ILE A 12 -9.52 -1.75 14.43
N SER A 13 -9.02 -3.00 14.51
CA SER A 13 -8.05 -3.40 15.53
C SER A 13 -6.74 -2.60 15.54
N VAL A 14 -6.23 -2.18 14.38
CA VAL A 14 -5.03 -1.34 14.30
C VAL A 14 -5.33 0.05 14.88
N LEU A 15 -6.45 0.65 14.49
CA LEU A 15 -6.89 1.95 15.04
C LEU A 15 -7.16 1.86 16.55
N ASN A 16 -7.82 0.81 17.02
CA ASN A 16 -8.02 0.58 18.46
C ASN A 16 -6.69 0.43 19.20
N GLY A 17 -5.71 -0.26 18.60
CA GLY A 17 -4.35 -0.36 19.11
C GLY A 17 -3.67 1.02 19.20
N MET A 18 -3.81 1.85 18.17
CA MET A 18 -3.28 3.22 18.17
C MET A 18 -3.96 4.11 19.22
N VAL A 19 -5.28 4.00 19.39
CA VAL A 19 -6.04 4.76 20.40
C VAL A 19 -5.58 4.35 21.80
N LEU A 20 -5.55 3.04 22.10
CA LEU A 20 -5.09 2.55 23.40
C LEU A 20 -3.62 2.89 23.67
N GLY A 21 -2.75 2.74 22.66
CA GLY A 21 -1.34 3.11 22.75
C GLY A 21 -1.15 4.58 23.04
N THR A 22 -1.92 5.46 22.38
CA THR A 22 -1.90 6.90 22.63
C THR A 22 -2.43 7.25 24.01
N ILE A 23 -3.49 6.57 24.51
CA ILE A 23 -4.01 6.77 25.86
C ILE A 23 -2.94 6.41 26.91
N VAL A 24 -2.29 5.26 26.77
CA VAL A 24 -1.20 4.85 27.67
C VAL A 24 -0.06 5.87 27.63
N ALA A 25 0.33 6.31 26.43
CA ALA A 25 1.37 7.31 26.28
C ALA A 25 0.98 8.70 26.84
N ALA A 26 -0.31 9.04 26.84
CA ALA A 26 -0.83 10.25 27.48
C ALA A 26 -0.65 10.19 29.00
N PHE A 27 -0.94 9.03 29.64
CA PHE A 27 -0.66 8.81 31.06
C PHE A 27 0.84 8.85 31.38
N MET A 28 1.70 8.57 30.40
CA MET A 28 3.16 8.68 30.51
C MET A 28 3.70 10.10 30.22
N GLY A 29 2.82 11.09 30.00
CA GLY A 29 3.20 12.47 29.70
C GLY A 29 3.89 12.66 28.34
N LYS A 30 3.69 11.73 27.40
CA LYS A 30 4.31 11.75 26.05
C LYS A 30 3.41 12.36 24.97
N VAL A 31 2.27 12.91 25.35
CA VAL A 31 1.26 13.47 24.43
C VAL A 31 1.04 14.95 24.74
N ASP A 32 1.21 15.81 23.75
CA ASP A 32 0.98 17.24 23.86
C ASP A 32 -0.37 17.64 23.25
N PHE A 33 -1.35 17.93 24.09
CA PHE A 33 -2.69 18.32 23.66
C PHE A 33 -2.79 19.78 23.20
N SER A 34 -1.76 20.60 23.40
CA SER A 34 -1.76 22.01 22.97
C SER A 34 -1.90 22.14 21.45
N LEU A 35 -1.36 21.16 20.71
CA LEU A 35 -1.46 21.09 19.25
C LEU A 35 -2.91 21.00 18.75
N ILE A 36 -3.81 20.36 19.51
CA ILE A 36 -5.23 20.25 19.16
C ILE A 36 -5.98 21.53 19.50
N GLN A 37 -5.62 22.18 20.60
CA GLN A 37 -6.23 23.44 21.02
C GLN A 37 -5.90 24.58 20.05
N ASN A 38 -4.66 24.64 19.57
CA ASN A 38 -4.17 25.66 18.65
C ASN A 38 -4.55 25.38 17.17
N ALA A 39 -5.02 24.18 16.85
CA ALA A 39 -5.43 23.83 15.50
C ALA A 39 -6.70 24.58 15.08
N LYS A 40 -6.67 25.14 13.86
CA LYS A 40 -7.82 25.80 13.24
C LYS A 40 -8.98 24.81 13.07
N TRP A 41 -10.20 25.32 13.12
CA TRP A 41 -11.41 24.51 12.91
C TRP A 41 -11.62 24.12 11.44
N ILE A 42 -11.27 25.00 10.51
CA ILE A 42 -11.36 24.75 9.07
C ILE A 42 -10.07 25.22 8.42
N SER A 43 -9.52 24.41 7.52
CA SER A 43 -8.45 24.80 6.61
C SER A 43 -8.70 24.20 5.24
N PHE A 44 -8.45 25.00 4.20
CA PHE A 44 -8.45 24.52 2.83
C PHE A 44 -7.08 23.95 2.48
N ILE A 45 -7.07 22.88 1.68
CA ILE A 45 -5.84 22.29 1.15
C ILE A 45 -5.48 23.07 -0.10
N HIS A 46 -4.34 23.77 -0.06
CA HIS A 46 -3.85 24.51 -1.20
C HIS A 46 -3.10 23.57 -2.16
N PRO A 47 -3.44 23.58 -3.46
CA PRO A 47 -2.68 22.83 -4.43
C PRO A 47 -1.23 23.36 -4.49
N PHE A 48 -0.27 22.47 -4.68
CA PHE A 48 1.17 22.79 -4.84
C PHE A 48 1.80 23.55 -3.66
N ASN A 49 1.38 23.24 -2.43
CA ASN A 49 1.90 23.87 -1.21
C ASN A 49 3.41 23.64 -1.00
N PHE A 50 3.96 22.53 -1.51
CA PHE A 50 5.41 22.25 -1.51
C PHE A 50 6.14 22.73 -2.78
N GLY A 51 5.45 23.41 -3.68
CA GLY A 51 5.99 23.91 -4.94
C GLY A 51 5.45 23.18 -6.18
N PHE A 52 5.82 23.69 -7.35
CA PHE A 52 5.43 23.11 -8.64
C PHE A 52 6.14 21.76 -8.90
N PRO A 53 5.51 20.85 -9.66
CA PRO A 53 6.09 19.56 -9.99
C PRO A 53 7.41 19.72 -10.73
N LYS A 54 8.47 19.08 -10.21
CA LYS A 54 9.78 18.99 -10.86
C LYS A 54 9.89 17.65 -11.57
N PHE A 55 10.23 17.69 -12.85
CA PHE A 55 10.39 16.51 -13.67
C PHE A 55 11.86 16.07 -13.65
N ASP A 56 12.16 15.13 -12.76
CA ASP A 56 13.44 14.44 -12.70
C ASP A 56 13.29 13.06 -13.36
N LEU A 57 14.12 12.76 -14.37
CA LEU A 57 13.98 11.52 -15.14
C LEU A 57 14.21 10.27 -14.29
N GLY A 58 15.20 10.30 -13.38
CA GLY A 58 15.48 9.17 -12.48
C GLY A 58 14.29 8.83 -11.60
N SER A 59 13.72 9.85 -10.95
CA SER A 59 12.52 9.74 -10.12
C SER A 59 11.31 9.25 -10.91
N ILE A 60 11.12 9.71 -12.16
CA ILE A 60 10.04 9.26 -13.05
C ILE A 60 10.18 7.77 -13.35
N PHE A 61 11.37 7.29 -13.69
CA PHE A 61 11.60 5.88 -13.97
C PHE A 61 11.37 5.02 -12.72
N MET A 62 11.96 5.39 -11.58
CA MET A 62 11.74 4.68 -10.31
C MET A 62 10.26 4.61 -9.96
N MET A 63 9.56 5.74 -10.05
CA MET A 63 8.15 5.82 -9.71
C MET A 63 7.28 5.01 -10.68
N THR A 64 7.65 4.95 -11.96
CA THR A 64 6.96 4.10 -12.94
C THR A 64 7.03 2.63 -12.52
N PHE A 65 8.19 2.14 -12.09
CA PHE A 65 8.30 0.76 -11.57
C PHE A 65 7.47 0.55 -10.31
N VAL A 66 7.48 1.49 -9.38
CA VAL A 66 6.63 1.42 -8.17
C VAL A 66 5.15 1.34 -8.57
N MET A 67 4.70 2.16 -9.51
CA MET A 67 3.32 2.15 -9.99
C MET A 67 2.94 0.86 -10.74
N LEU A 68 3.88 0.21 -11.42
CA LEU A 68 3.65 -1.12 -12.01
C LEU A 68 3.42 -2.19 -10.93
N VAL A 69 4.20 -2.17 -9.84
CA VAL A 69 4.01 -3.08 -8.71
C VAL A 69 2.65 -2.82 -8.05
N VAL A 70 2.31 -1.55 -7.82
CA VAL A 70 1.00 -1.14 -7.29
C VAL A 70 -0.12 -1.63 -8.19
N MET A 71 0.00 -1.51 -9.51
CA MET A 71 -1.01 -1.98 -10.46
C MET A 71 -1.25 -3.49 -10.34
N ILE A 72 -0.19 -4.29 -10.18
CA ILE A 72 -0.29 -5.74 -9.97
C ILE A 72 -1.01 -6.05 -8.65
N GLU A 73 -0.65 -5.35 -7.57
CA GLU A 73 -1.29 -5.48 -6.26
C GLU A 73 -2.77 -5.11 -6.30
N SER A 74 -3.11 -3.98 -6.92
CA SER A 74 -4.49 -3.51 -7.10
C SER A 74 -5.31 -4.50 -7.92
N THR A 75 -4.74 -5.09 -8.97
CA THR A 75 -5.40 -6.11 -9.79
C THR A 75 -5.79 -7.32 -8.96
N ALA A 76 -4.87 -7.85 -8.14
CA ALA A 76 -5.17 -8.95 -7.23
C ALA A 76 -6.27 -8.58 -6.22
N THR A 77 -6.27 -7.33 -5.75
CA THR A 77 -7.27 -6.80 -4.83
C THR A 77 -8.64 -6.69 -5.49
N PHE A 78 -8.74 -6.21 -6.73
CA PHE A 78 -10.00 -6.17 -7.49
C PHE A 78 -10.58 -7.57 -7.69
N LEU A 79 -9.74 -8.55 -8.06
CA LEU A 79 -10.17 -9.95 -8.17
C LEU A 79 -10.58 -10.55 -6.81
N GLY A 80 -9.94 -10.14 -5.72
CA GLY A 80 -10.32 -10.50 -4.35
C GLY A 80 -11.69 -9.94 -3.97
N ILE A 81 -11.90 -8.64 -4.18
CA ILE A 81 -13.17 -7.96 -3.96
C ILE A 81 -14.28 -8.58 -4.81
N GLY A 82 -14.01 -8.90 -6.08
CA GLY A 82 -14.94 -9.59 -6.97
C GLY A 82 -15.44 -10.92 -6.39
N ARG A 83 -14.52 -11.76 -5.94
CA ARG A 83 -14.84 -13.04 -5.29
C ARG A 83 -15.70 -12.86 -4.04
N VAL A 84 -15.35 -11.92 -3.18
CA VAL A 84 -16.14 -11.60 -1.96
C VAL A 84 -17.51 -11.04 -2.32
N CYS A 85 -17.58 -10.20 -3.35
CA CYS A 85 -18.83 -9.60 -3.83
C CYS A 85 -19.68 -10.56 -4.66
N GLU A 86 -19.20 -11.78 -4.95
CA GLU A 86 -19.82 -12.74 -5.87
C GLU A 86 -20.10 -12.11 -7.24
N LYS A 87 -19.17 -11.26 -7.70
CA LYS A 87 -19.22 -10.57 -8.98
C LYS A 87 -18.00 -10.94 -9.81
N GLU A 88 -18.24 -11.39 -11.03
CA GLU A 88 -17.18 -11.58 -12.01
C GLU A 88 -16.56 -10.23 -12.39
N ILE A 89 -15.23 -10.15 -12.31
CA ILE A 89 -14.47 -8.94 -12.60
C ILE A 89 -13.84 -9.10 -13.97
N THR A 90 -14.27 -8.28 -14.91
CA THR A 90 -13.76 -8.30 -16.28
C THR A 90 -12.48 -7.47 -16.41
N GLN A 91 -11.72 -7.68 -17.49
CA GLN A 91 -10.58 -6.81 -17.81
C GLN A 91 -10.98 -5.33 -17.92
N LYS A 92 -12.19 -5.03 -18.42
CA LYS A 92 -12.70 -3.66 -18.51
C LYS A 92 -12.89 -3.03 -17.13
N ASP A 93 -13.29 -3.81 -16.13
CA ASP A 93 -13.44 -3.33 -14.75
C ASP A 93 -12.07 -3.03 -14.12
N ILE A 94 -11.07 -3.89 -14.36
CA ILE A 94 -9.70 -3.69 -13.90
C ILE A 94 -9.12 -2.39 -14.49
N VAL A 95 -9.27 -2.19 -15.81
CA VAL A 95 -8.81 -0.96 -16.49
C VAL A 95 -9.48 0.28 -15.92
N ARG A 96 -10.78 0.23 -15.61
CA ARG A 96 -11.50 1.35 -14.98
C ARG A 96 -10.98 1.62 -13.56
N GLY A 97 -10.71 0.57 -12.78
CA GLY A 97 -10.15 0.68 -11.43
C GLY A 97 -8.76 1.33 -11.43
N ILE A 98 -7.85 0.84 -12.28
CA ILE A 98 -6.48 1.37 -12.41
C ILE A 98 -6.51 2.84 -12.89
N ARG A 99 -7.41 3.20 -13.82
CA ARG A 99 -7.57 4.60 -14.23
C ARG A 99 -8.02 5.50 -13.08
N ALA A 100 -8.92 5.02 -12.23
CA ALA A 100 -9.35 5.76 -11.05
C ALA A 100 -8.19 5.96 -10.05
N GLU A 101 -7.35 4.94 -9.83
CA GLU A 101 -6.15 5.05 -9.00
C GLU A 101 -5.12 6.02 -9.58
N GLY A 102 -4.92 6.00 -10.90
CA GLY A 102 -4.04 6.96 -11.59
C GLY A 102 -4.53 8.40 -11.40
N ILE A 103 -5.83 8.65 -11.58
CA ILE A 103 -6.42 9.98 -11.33
C ILE A 103 -6.26 10.37 -9.86
N ALA A 104 -6.54 9.46 -8.92
CA ALA A 104 -6.38 9.72 -7.50
C ALA A 104 -4.93 10.07 -7.16
N THR A 105 -3.95 9.38 -7.75
CA THR A 105 -2.52 9.65 -7.57
C THR A 105 -2.10 11.01 -8.13
N ILE A 106 -2.62 11.40 -9.29
CA ILE A 106 -2.40 12.74 -9.87
C ILE A 106 -2.98 13.82 -8.94
N LEU A 107 -4.23 13.64 -8.48
CA LEU A 107 -4.85 14.54 -7.50
C LEU A 107 -4.04 14.57 -6.20
N GLY A 108 -3.53 13.42 -5.75
CA GLY A 108 -2.60 13.31 -4.63
C GLY A 108 -1.40 14.21 -4.81
N GLY A 109 -0.69 14.11 -5.94
CA GLY A 109 0.46 14.96 -6.24
C GLY A 109 0.12 16.46 -6.24
N ILE A 110 -1.03 16.85 -6.81
CA ILE A 110 -1.50 18.26 -6.81
C ILE A 110 -1.75 18.75 -5.38
N PHE A 111 -2.39 17.92 -4.56
CA PHE A 111 -2.73 18.24 -3.17
C PHE A 111 -1.66 17.78 -2.16
N ASN A 112 -0.41 17.58 -2.61
CA ASN A 112 0.76 17.34 -1.76
C ASN A 112 0.73 16.02 -0.98
N SER A 113 0.16 14.97 -1.58
CA SER A 113 0.05 13.62 -1.04
C SER A 113 0.84 12.61 -1.87
N PHE A 114 0.89 11.39 -1.37
CA PHE A 114 1.58 10.24 -1.96
C PHE A 114 0.66 9.44 -2.89
N PRO A 115 1.21 8.53 -3.71
CA PRO A 115 0.41 7.65 -4.55
C PRO A 115 -0.59 6.83 -3.75
N TYR A 116 -1.76 6.61 -4.35
CA TYR A 116 -2.84 5.86 -3.74
C TYR A 116 -3.00 4.52 -4.43
N THR A 117 -3.30 3.50 -3.60
CA THR A 117 -3.62 2.14 -4.04
C THR A 117 -4.87 1.65 -3.31
N THR A 118 -5.56 0.67 -3.89
CA THR A 118 -6.72 0.05 -3.27
C THR A 118 -6.31 -0.72 -2.01
N PHE A 119 -6.94 -0.38 -0.88
CA PHE A 119 -6.61 -0.94 0.43
C PHE A 119 -7.17 -2.36 0.61
N ASN A 120 -6.32 -3.38 0.40
CA ASN A 120 -6.71 -4.80 0.47
C ASN A 120 -7.01 -5.30 1.90
N GLN A 121 -6.51 -4.62 2.93
CA GLN A 121 -6.71 -5.02 4.33
C GLN A 121 -8.19 -4.99 4.74
N ASN A 122 -9.03 -4.20 4.04
CA ASN A 122 -10.46 -4.14 4.29
C ASN A 122 -11.25 -5.30 3.66
N LEU A 123 -10.63 -6.14 2.84
CA LEU A 123 -11.30 -7.26 2.16
C LEU A 123 -11.90 -8.27 3.15
N GLY A 124 -11.17 -8.56 4.23
CA GLY A 124 -11.65 -9.46 5.30
C GLY A 124 -12.90 -8.89 6.00
N LEU A 125 -12.92 -7.58 6.27
CA LEU A 125 -14.11 -6.92 6.81
C LEU A 125 -15.27 -6.95 5.81
N LEU A 126 -15.01 -6.72 4.52
CA LEU A 126 -16.04 -6.78 3.50
C LEU A 126 -16.73 -8.17 3.48
N ALA A 127 -15.93 -9.24 3.58
CA ALA A 127 -16.45 -10.61 3.65
C ALA A 127 -17.25 -10.87 4.94
N LEU A 128 -16.78 -10.39 6.09
CA LEU A 128 -17.44 -10.61 7.38
C LEU A 128 -18.69 -9.75 7.58
N SER A 129 -18.65 -8.48 7.14
CA SER A 129 -19.76 -7.53 7.31
C SER A 129 -20.95 -7.85 6.40
N LYS A 130 -20.72 -8.57 5.30
CA LYS A 130 -21.71 -8.84 4.24
C LYS A 130 -22.29 -7.58 3.58
N VAL A 131 -21.76 -6.39 3.89
CA VAL A 131 -22.20 -5.13 3.31
C VAL A 131 -21.39 -4.83 2.05
N LYS A 132 -21.91 -5.28 0.89
CA LYS A 132 -21.23 -5.17 -0.42
C LYS A 132 -21.58 -3.88 -1.19
N SER A 133 -22.25 -2.93 -0.56
CA SER A 133 -22.78 -1.73 -1.23
C SER A 133 -21.70 -0.68 -1.51
N ARG A 134 -21.56 -0.28 -2.78
CA ARG A 134 -20.66 0.82 -3.20
C ARG A 134 -20.97 2.16 -2.54
N PHE A 135 -22.22 2.38 -2.12
CA PHE A 135 -22.63 3.63 -1.48
C PHE A 135 -21.98 3.82 -0.10
N VAL A 136 -21.65 2.72 0.60
CA VAL A 136 -20.92 2.79 1.87
C VAL A 136 -19.51 3.32 1.65
N VAL A 137 -18.86 2.92 0.55
CA VAL A 137 -17.54 3.42 0.17
C VAL A 137 -17.60 4.90 -0.20
N VAL A 138 -18.62 5.32 -0.98
CA VAL A 138 -18.82 6.73 -1.33
C VAL A 138 -19.08 7.59 -0.09
N ALA A 139 -19.96 7.15 0.81
CA ALA A 139 -20.22 7.85 2.08
C ALA A 139 -18.95 7.97 2.93
N SER A 140 -18.15 6.89 3.01
CA SER A 140 -16.87 6.91 3.71
C SER A 140 -15.90 7.92 3.09
N GLY A 141 -15.83 8.01 1.76
CA GLY A 141 -15.04 9.01 1.06
C GLY A 141 -15.47 10.45 1.38
N ILE A 142 -16.77 10.73 1.39
CA ILE A 142 -17.31 12.05 1.74
C ILE A 142 -16.98 12.41 3.19
N ILE A 143 -17.09 11.44 4.12
CA ILE A 143 -16.70 11.63 5.51
C ILE A 143 -15.21 11.96 5.60
N LEU A 144 -14.34 11.20 4.93
CA LEU A 144 -12.89 11.43 4.95
C LEU A 144 -12.51 12.79 4.36
N VAL A 145 -13.12 13.21 3.25
CA VAL A 145 -12.91 14.55 2.68
C VAL A 145 -13.33 15.64 3.68
N SER A 146 -14.48 15.46 4.31
CA SER A 146 -15.00 16.40 5.31
C SER A 146 -14.09 16.49 6.55
N LEU A 147 -13.57 15.35 7.03
CA LEU A 147 -12.60 15.30 8.12
C LEU A 147 -11.26 15.92 7.73
N GLY A 148 -10.84 15.78 6.47
CA GLY A 148 -9.62 16.41 5.94
C GLY A 148 -9.67 17.95 5.93
N LEU A 149 -10.86 18.54 5.85
CA LEU A 149 -11.06 19.99 5.94
C LEU A 149 -10.99 20.52 7.38
N ILE A 150 -10.91 19.64 8.37
CA ILE A 150 -10.90 19.97 9.80
C ILE A 150 -9.50 19.64 10.37
N PRO A 151 -8.59 20.64 10.47
CA PRO A 151 -7.21 20.44 10.94
C PRO A 151 -7.10 19.83 12.33
N LYS A 152 -8.14 19.89 13.15
CA LYS A 152 -8.17 19.21 14.45
C LYS A 152 -8.04 17.70 14.33
N PHE A 153 -8.57 17.07 13.27
CA PHE A 153 -8.37 15.65 13.02
C PHE A 153 -6.93 15.36 12.59
N ALA A 154 -6.32 16.25 11.81
CA ALA A 154 -4.89 16.15 11.49
C ALA A 154 -4.03 16.32 12.76
N ALA A 155 -4.37 17.25 13.65
CA ALA A 155 -3.70 17.45 14.94
C ALA A 155 -3.85 16.22 15.86
N LEU A 156 -5.00 15.55 15.84
CA LEU A 156 -5.18 14.27 16.55
C LEU A 156 -4.21 13.19 16.04
N ALA A 157 -3.89 13.18 14.75
CA ALA A 157 -2.91 12.26 14.19
C ALA A 157 -1.46 12.65 14.55
N THR A 158 -1.14 13.94 14.68
CA THR A 158 0.22 14.40 15.02
C THR A 158 0.58 14.22 16.49
N ILE A 159 -0.40 14.15 17.38
CA ILE A 159 -0.16 13.87 18.81
C ILE A 159 0.13 12.39 19.09
N ILE A 160 -0.10 11.50 18.11
CA ILE A 160 0.17 10.06 18.27
C ILE A 160 1.69 9.88 18.39
N PRO A 161 2.17 9.30 19.51
CA PRO A 161 3.62 9.16 19.71
C PRO A 161 4.25 8.19 18.71
N GLN A 162 5.50 8.48 18.34
CA GLN A 162 6.27 7.67 17.38
C GLN A 162 6.33 6.17 17.72
N PRO A 163 6.47 5.73 18.98
CA PRO A 163 6.44 4.29 19.30
C PRO A 163 5.11 3.62 18.96
N VAL A 164 3.99 4.34 19.07
CA VAL A 164 2.65 3.82 18.75
C VAL A 164 2.48 3.71 17.23
N ILE A 165 2.90 4.74 16.50
CA ILE A 165 2.92 4.73 15.03
C ILE A 165 3.81 3.59 14.54
N GLY A 166 5.01 3.44 15.09
CA GLY A 166 5.95 2.37 14.75
C GLY A 166 5.37 0.97 14.94
N GLY A 167 4.64 0.74 16.05
CA GLY A 167 3.94 -0.53 16.26
C GLY A 167 2.84 -0.79 15.23
N ALA A 168 2.04 0.24 14.90
CA ALA A 168 0.98 0.14 13.91
C ALA A 168 1.53 -0.09 12.49
N THR A 169 2.54 0.67 12.07
CA THR A 169 3.19 0.53 10.76
C THR A 169 3.86 -0.82 10.61
N THR A 170 4.53 -1.34 11.66
CA THR A 170 5.12 -2.67 11.65
C THR A 170 4.09 -3.75 11.33
N ILE A 171 2.92 -3.70 11.98
CA ILE A 171 1.83 -4.64 11.71
C ILE A 171 1.31 -4.48 10.28
N MET A 172 1.13 -3.24 9.82
CA MET A 172 0.64 -2.97 8.46
C MET A 172 1.61 -3.51 7.40
N PHE A 173 2.92 -3.29 7.55
CA PHE A 173 3.94 -3.84 6.65
C PHE A 173 4.01 -5.37 6.72
N ALA A 174 3.92 -5.96 7.90
CA ALA A 174 3.87 -7.42 8.04
C ALA A 174 2.66 -8.03 7.33
N MET A 175 1.49 -7.37 7.39
CA MET A 175 0.30 -7.81 6.66
C MET A 175 0.46 -7.74 5.13
N VAL A 176 1.19 -6.75 4.61
CA VAL A 176 1.54 -6.67 3.18
C VAL A 176 2.41 -7.88 2.77
N ALA A 177 3.42 -8.22 3.58
CA ALA A 177 4.23 -9.41 3.33
C ALA A 177 3.39 -10.70 3.32
N VAL A 178 2.45 -10.84 4.26
CA VAL A 178 1.53 -11.98 4.30
C VAL A 178 0.63 -12.03 3.06
N ALA A 179 0.12 -10.89 2.58
CA ALA A 179 -0.67 -10.84 1.36
C ALA A 179 0.15 -11.29 0.13
N GLY A 180 1.43 -10.92 0.06
CA GLY A 180 2.37 -11.43 -0.94
C GLY A 180 2.51 -12.95 -0.90
N ILE A 181 2.66 -13.53 0.30
CA ILE A 181 2.73 -15.00 0.49
C ILE A 181 1.43 -15.69 0.04
N GLN A 182 0.26 -15.12 0.37
CA GLN A 182 -1.04 -15.63 -0.09
C GLN A 182 -1.21 -15.55 -1.60
N MET A 183 -0.60 -14.56 -2.25
CA MET A 183 -0.59 -14.49 -3.72
C MET A 183 0.27 -15.62 -4.30
N LEU A 184 1.45 -15.83 -3.73
CA LEU A 184 2.37 -16.90 -4.12
C LEU A 184 1.79 -18.29 -3.89
N SER A 185 0.90 -18.48 -2.91
CA SER A 185 0.28 -19.78 -2.65
C SER A 185 -0.60 -20.31 -3.80
N LYS A 186 -0.88 -19.49 -4.81
CA LYS A 186 -1.60 -19.90 -6.03
C LYS A 186 -0.67 -20.39 -7.15
N VAL A 187 0.64 -20.21 -6.98
CA VAL A 187 1.66 -20.65 -7.94
C VAL A 187 1.96 -22.13 -7.72
N ASP A 188 2.11 -22.87 -8.82
CA ASP A 188 2.58 -24.26 -8.75
C ASP A 188 4.09 -24.28 -8.49
N PHE A 189 4.45 -24.54 -7.23
CA PHE A 189 5.85 -24.66 -6.78
C PHE A 189 6.49 -26.01 -7.09
N ASN A 190 5.75 -26.99 -7.62
CA ASN A 190 6.37 -28.24 -8.10
C ASN A 190 7.14 -28.01 -9.40
N LYS A 191 6.84 -26.94 -10.13
CA LYS A 191 7.62 -26.49 -11.28
C LYS A 191 8.89 -25.77 -10.81
N ASN A 192 10.04 -26.39 -11.04
CA ASN A 192 11.35 -25.81 -10.71
C ASN A 192 11.54 -24.41 -11.31
N SER A 193 11.00 -24.12 -12.50
CA SER A 193 11.05 -22.79 -13.11
C SER A 193 10.41 -21.71 -12.22
N ASN A 194 9.20 -21.95 -11.73
CA ASN A 194 8.49 -21.04 -10.83
C ASN A 194 9.23 -20.85 -9.50
N MET A 195 9.75 -21.95 -8.94
CA MET A 195 10.51 -21.90 -7.69
C MET A 195 11.78 -21.04 -7.84
N LEU A 196 12.51 -21.19 -8.96
CA LEU A 196 13.70 -20.39 -9.25
C LEU A 196 13.38 -18.90 -9.43
N VAL A 197 12.30 -18.57 -10.15
CA VAL A 197 11.84 -17.18 -10.32
C VAL A 197 11.60 -16.52 -8.96
N VAL A 198 10.86 -17.20 -8.07
CA VAL A 198 10.53 -16.68 -6.74
C VAL A 198 11.77 -16.57 -5.85
N ALA A 199 12.61 -17.61 -5.80
CA ALA A 199 13.80 -17.61 -4.96
C ALA A 199 14.80 -16.52 -5.36
N CYS A 200 15.08 -16.37 -6.66
CA CYS A 200 16.02 -15.37 -7.16
C CYS A 200 15.50 -13.94 -6.98
N SER A 201 14.22 -13.69 -7.26
CA SER A 201 13.64 -12.35 -7.11
C SER A 201 13.62 -11.89 -5.66
N ILE A 202 13.19 -12.73 -4.73
CA ILE A 202 13.22 -12.44 -3.29
C ILE A 202 14.66 -12.27 -2.80
N GLY A 203 15.56 -13.17 -3.20
CA GLY A 203 16.97 -13.13 -2.79
C GLY A 203 17.67 -11.85 -3.23
N VAL A 204 17.50 -11.44 -4.49
CA VAL A 204 18.09 -10.19 -5.02
C VAL A 204 17.47 -8.97 -4.34
N GLY A 205 16.14 -8.91 -4.21
CA GLY A 205 15.47 -7.77 -3.59
C GLY A 205 15.87 -7.56 -2.14
N LEU A 206 15.91 -8.64 -1.35
CA LEU A 206 16.36 -8.60 0.04
C LEU A 206 17.85 -8.28 0.14
N GLY A 207 18.69 -8.89 -0.71
CA GLY A 207 20.13 -8.63 -0.73
C GLY A 207 20.45 -7.15 -0.94
N ILE A 208 19.78 -6.51 -1.90
CA ILE A 208 19.94 -5.07 -2.18
C ILE A 208 19.45 -4.20 -1.02
N THR A 209 18.36 -4.59 -0.36
CA THR A 209 17.78 -3.80 0.74
C THR A 209 18.61 -3.91 2.02
N VAL A 210 19.17 -5.09 2.31
CA VAL A 210 19.86 -5.39 3.57
C VAL A 210 21.36 -5.06 3.50
N VAL A 211 21.95 -5.06 2.31
CA VAL A 211 23.39 -4.79 2.11
C VAL A 211 23.58 -3.42 1.44
N PRO A 212 23.77 -2.33 2.21
CA PRO A 212 23.76 -0.96 1.68
C PRO A 212 24.87 -0.66 0.65
N ASN A 213 25.94 -1.46 0.64
CA ASN A 213 27.13 -1.23 -0.20
C ASN A 213 27.20 -2.18 -1.41
N ILE A 214 26.18 -3.00 -1.66
CA ILE A 214 26.24 -4.06 -2.67
C ILE A 214 26.41 -3.54 -4.11
N LEU A 215 25.99 -2.29 -4.35
CA LEU A 215 26.05 -1.64 -5.67
C LEU A 215 27.15 -0.57 -5.78
N ASP A 216 28.01 -0.41 -4.77
CA ASP A 216 29.00 0.68 -4.74
C ASP A 216 30.05 0.61 -5.86
N ASN A 217 30.32 -0.59 -6.36
CA ASN A 217 31.26 -0.81 -7.47
C ASN A 217 30.56 -0.82 -8.85
N THR A 218 29.27 -0.47 -8.93
CA THR A 218 28.51 -0.45 -10.18
C THR A 218 28.37 0.98 -10.73
N PRO A 219 28.15 1.17 -12.04
CA PRO A 219 27.92 2.49 -12.61
C PRO A 219 26.75 3.21 -11.93
N THR A 220 26.79 4.54 -11.84
CA THR A 220 25.75 5.36 -11.17
C THR A 220 24.34 5.02 -11.64
N ILE A 221 24.15 4.80 -12.94
CA ILE A 221 22.85 4.42 -13.53
C ILE A 221 22.31 3.09 -12.98
N PHE A 222 23.20 2.13 -12.70
CA PHE A 222 22.81 0.85 -12.09
C PHE A 222 22.44 1.03 -10.63
N LYS A 223 23.21 1.84 -9.89
CA LYS A 223 22.91 2.15 -8.49
C LYS A 223 21.57 2.88 -8.33
N GLU A 224 21.22 3.76 -9.27
CA GLU A 224 19.93 4.45 -9.28
C GLU A 224 18.78 3.47 -9.60
N ILE A 225 18.88 2.68 -10.67
CA ILE A 225 17.79 1.77 -11.07
C ILE A 225 17.61 0.62 -10.07
N PHE A 226 18.71 -0.02 -9.69
CA PHE A 226 18.70 -1.23 -8.85
C PHE A 226 18.86 -0.94 -7.36
N GLY A 227 19.04 0.32 -6.94
CA GLY A 227 19.15 0.70 -5.53
C GLY A 227 17.88 0.44 -4.72
N SER A 228 16.73 0.25 -5.37
CA SER A 228 15.49 -0.17 -4.72
C SER A 228 15.32 -1.69 -4.79
N GLY A 229 15.26 -2.34 -3.64
CA GLY A 229 15.04 -3.80 -3.56
C GLY A 229 13.74 -4.25 -4.23
N ILE A 230 12.68 -3.42 -4.20
CA ILE A 230 11.40 -3.72 -4.86
C ILE A 230 11.56 -3.72 -6.39
N VAL A 231 12.25 -2.72 -6.93
CA VAL A 231 12.49 -2.58 -8.38
C VAL A 231 13.34 -3.76 -8.86
N SER A 232 14.44 -4.03 -8.17
CA SER A 232 15.34 -5.13 -8.49
C SER A 232 14.68 -6.50 -8.42
N ALA A 233 13.88 -6.77 -7.37
CA ALA A 233 13.10 -8.00 -7.28
C ALA A 233 12.13 -8.14 -8.45
N SER A 234 11.44 -7.06 -8.81
CA SER A 234 10.44 -7.06 -9.89
C SER A 234 11.08 -7.31 -11.25
N ILE A 235 12.20 -6.65 -11.55
CA ILE A 235 12.94 -6.85 -12.81
C ILE A 235 13.42 -8.30 -12.92
N VAL A 236 14.03 -8.84 -11.85
CA VAL A 236 14.48 -10.24 -11.83
C VAL A 236 13.32 -11.20 -12.01
N ALA A 237 12.19 -10.96 -11.32
CA ALA A 237 11.00 -11.80 -11.44
C ALA A 237 10.47 -11.80 -12.88
N VAL A 238 10.32 -10.64 -13.52
CA VAL A 238 9.80 -10.52 -14.88
C VAL A 238 10.74 -11.17 -15.89
N LEU A 239 12.05 -10.89 -15.82
CA LEU A 239 13.03 -11.42 -16.76
C LEU A 239 13.18 -12.94 -16.63
N LEU A 240 13.25 -13.47 -15.40
CA LEU A 240 13.34 -14.91 -15.21
C LEU A 240 12.04 -15.62 -15.56
N ASN A 241 10.89 -15.02 -15.26
CA ASN A 241 9.61 -15.61 -15.64
C ASN A 241 9.45 -15.64 -17.17
N ALA A 242 9.84 -14.56 -17.86
CA ALA A 242 9.91 -14.58 -19.31
C ALA A 242 10.88 -15.66 -19.77
N PHE A 243 12.13 -15.68 -19.33
CA PHE A 243 13.10 -16.64 -19.83
C PHE A 243 12.75 -18.11 -19.56
N LEU A 244 12.26 -18.43 -18.36
CA LEU A 244 12.04 -19.82 -17.92
C LEU A 244 10.64 -20.35 -18.25
N ASN A 245 9.64 -19.48 -18.43
CA ASN A 245 8.25 -19.88 -18.69
C ASN A 245 7.72 -19.43 -20.07
N TYR A 246 8.53 -18.77 -20.91
CA TYR A 246 8.16 -18.44 -22.28
C TYR A 246 7.99 -19.70 -23.13
N GLY A 247 6.79 -19.88 -23.70
CA GLY A 247 6.36 -21.07 -24.44
C GLY A 247 5.31 -21.95 -23.75
N ASN A 248 5.12 -21.83 -22.42
CA ASN A 248 4.10 -22.56 -21.66
C ASN A 248 2.82 -21.73 -21.39
N ILE A 249 2.70 -20.56 -22.01
CA ILE A 249 1.61 -19.59 -21.76
C ILE A 249 0.30 -20.02 -22.43
N GLU A 250 0.35 -20.92 -23.43
CA GLU A 250 -0.83 -21.33 -24.22
C GLU A 250 -1.77 -22.34 -23.52
N GLU A 251 -1.40 -22.94 -22.39
CA GLU A 251 -2.22 -23.99 -21.75
C GLU A 251 -3.16 -23.52 -20.62
N ASN A 252 -3.18 -22.23 -20.24
CA ASN A 252 -4.01 -21.75 -19.11
C ASN A 252 -4.78 -20.45 -19.40
N VAL A 253 -5.42 -20.36 -20.58
CA VAL A 253 -6.51 -19.39 -20.83
C VAL A 253 -7.85 -20.12 -20.78
#